data_AF-A0A7C3K1F0-F1
#
_entry.id   AF-A0A7C3K1F0-F1
#
_cell.length_a   1.000
_cell.length_b   1.000
_cell.length_c   1.000
_cell.angle_alpha   90.00
_cell.angle_beta   90.00
_cell.angle_gamma   90.00
#
_symmetry.space_group_name_H-M   'P 1'
#
loop_
_entity.id
_entity.type
_entity.pdbx_description
1 polymer ?
#
loop_
_entity_poly.entity_id
_entity_poly.type
_entity_poly.pdbx_seq_one_letter_code
_entity_poly.pdbx_strand_id
1 'polypeptide(L)'
;MKVTIFSRLVFGYLLIFVLVLVLSGYVVFRISQFNEITESVLMTNNRVIDYSVKLTDAILSQVRNERKFIISKDRAFYNQFLNFKNDFERFLEEAMSISEAPEVKGSWVAVKDWYQKYHSLLGDELRYLEAG
;
A
#
# COMPACT_ATOMS: atom_id res chain seq x y z
N MET A 1 13.71 -18.44 65.64
CA MET A 1 13.21 -17.09 65.34
C MET A 1 11.72 -17.20 65.01
N LYS A 2 10.86 -16.48 65.74
CA LYS A 2 9.41 -16.59 65.63
C LYS A 2 8.99 -16.06 64.25
N VAL A 3 8.40 -16.91 63.43
CA VAL A 3 7.78 -16.54 62.15
C VAL A 3 6.47 -15.82 62.49
N THR A 4 6.60 -14.59 62.99
CA THR A 4 5.50 -13.69 63.29
C THR A 4 4.73 -13.41 62.00
N ILE A 5 3.41 -13.36 62.10
CA ILE A 5 2.37 -13.07 61.09
C ILE A 5 2.87 -12.24 59.88
N PHE A 6 3.74 -11.27 60.12
CA PHE A 6 4.51 -10.51 59.15
C PHE A 6 5.17 -11.35 58.04
N SER A 7 5.88 -12.44 58.34
CA SER A 7 6.56 -13.28 57.34
C SER A 7 5.58 -14.00 56.41
N ARG A 8 4.43 -14.44 56.94
CA ARG A 8 3.35 -15.04 56.14
C ARG A 8 2.67 -14.00 55.23
N LEU A 9 2.50 -12.78 55.72
CA LEU A 9 1.96 -11.66 54.94
C LEU A 9 2.93 -11.24 53.82
N VAL A 10 4.22 -11.08 54.15
CA VAL A 10 5.28 -10.72 53.21
C VAL A 10 5.39 -11.76 52.10
N PHE A 11 5.35 -13.06 52.41
CA PHE A 11 5.40 -14.10 51.39
C PHE A 11 4.20 -14.06 50.43
N GLY A 12 3.00 -13.75 50.95
CA GLY A 12 1.80 -13.58 50.14
C GLY A 12 1.89 -12.40 49.18
N TYR A 13 2.35 -11.24 49.66
CA TYR A 13 2.56 -10.06 48.80
C TYR A 13 3.68 -10.27 47.77
N LEU A 14 4.74 -10.98 48.14
CA LEU A 14 5.85 -11.29 47.25
C LEU A 14 5.40 -12.20 46.10
N LEU A 15 4.52 -13.17 46.38
CA LEU A 15 3.91 -14.01 45.36
C LEU A 15 3.11 -13.18 44.33
N ILE A 16 2.24 -12.28 44.79
CA ILE A 16 1.45 -11.40 43.91
C ILE A 16 2.38 -10.51 43.09
N PHE A 17 3.42 -9.95 43.71
CA PHE A 17 4.39 -9.08 43.03
C PHE A 17 5.13 -9.80 41.91
N VAL A 18 5.59 -11.04 42.14
CA VAL A 18 6.22 -11.87 41.10
C VAL A 18 5.24 -12.17 39.96
N LEU A 19 3.98 -12.45 40.28
CA LEU A 19 2.95 -12.73 39.27
C LEU A 19 2.69 -11.51 38.38
N VAL A 20 2.61 -10.33 38.97
CA VAL A 20 2.47 -9.05 38.25
C VAL A 20 3.70 -8.75 37.39
N LEU A 21 4.91 -9.01 37.90
CA LEU A 21 6.15 -8.84 37.12
C LEU A 21 6.21 -9.76 35.90
N VAL A 22 5.83 -11.03 36.06
CA VAL A 22 5.80 -12.00 34.96
C VAL A 22 4.75 -11.58 33.92
N LEU A 23 3.55 -11.19 34.36
CA LEU A 23 2.49 -10.75 33.46
C LEU A 23 2.90 -9.48 32.70
N SER A 24 3.48 -8.51 33.40
CA SER A 24 3.94 -7.24 32.81
C SER A 24 5.10 -7.49 31.83
N GLY A 25 6.08 -8.31 32.21
CA GLY A 25 7.18 -8.71 31.34
C GLY A 25 6.69 -9.47 30.10
N TYR A 26 5.72 -10.37 30.27
CA TYR A 26 5.08 -11.08 29.16
C TYR A 26 4.35 -10.13 28.22
N VAL A 27 3.58 -9.18 28.75
CA VAL A 27 2.88 -8.15 27.97
C VAL A 27 3.88 -7.25 27.23
N VAL A 28 4.95 -6.80 27.88
CA VAL A 28 6.00 -5.99 27.25
C VAL A 28 6.74 -6.78 26.16
N PHE A 29 7.06 -8.06 26.40
CA PHE A 29 7.69 -8.93 25.40
C PHE A 29 6.76 -9.23 24.22
N ARG A 30 5.45 -9.42 24.47
CA ARG A 30 4.43 -9.55 23.43
C ARG A 30 4.24 -8.24 22.66
N ILE A 31 4.31 -7.08 23.32
CA ILE A 31 4.27 -5.77 22.66
C ILE A 31 5.50 -5.58 21.77
N SER A 32 6.68 -6.04 22.20
CA SER A 32 7.88 -6.06 21.36
C SER A 32 7.71 -6.93 20.10
N GLN A 33 7.03 -8.07 20.21
CA GLN A 33 6.69 -8.90 19.04
C GLN A 33 5.57 -8.29 18.18
N PHE A 34 4.63 -7.56 18.80
CA PHE A 34 3.66 -6.76 18.06
C PHE A 34 4.34 -5.63 17.30
N ASN A 35 5.47 -5.10 17.78
CA ASN A 35 6.23 -4.07 17.09
C ASN A 35 6.88 -4.61 15.80
N GLU A 36 7.43 -5.83 15.82
CA GLU A 36 7.95 -6.48 14.60
C GLU A 36 6.85 -6.86 13.61
N ILE A 37 5.67 -7.30 14.10
CA ILE A 37 4.51 -7.60 13.25
C ILE A 37 3.89 -6.31 12.67
N THR A 38 4.00 -5.18 13.38
CA THR A 38 3.45 -3.90 12.93
C THR A 38 4.41 -3.15 11.99
N GLU A 39 5.72 -3.26 12.20
CA GLU A 39 6.73 -2.56 11.39
C GLU A 39 6.97 -3.25 10.03
N SER A 40 6.95 -4.59 9.98
CA SER A 40 6.99 -5.37 8.73
C SER A 40 5.75 -5.13 7.86
N VAL A 41 4.60 -4.75 8.44
CA VAL A 41 3.37 -4.44 7.71
C VAL A 41 3.32 -2.96 7.30
N LEU A 42 3.96 -2.04 8.04
CA LEU A 42 3.87 -0.60 7.75
C LEU A 42 4.86 -0.11 6.67
N MET A 43 6.09 -0.64 6.60
CA MET A 43 7.07 -0.11 5.62
C MET A 43 6.84 -0.57 4.18
N THR A 44 6.51 -1.85 3.95
CA THR A 44 6.24 -2.37 2.60
C THR A 44 4.88 -1.90 2.08
N ASN A 45 3.84 -1.86 2.92
CA ASN A 45 2.54 -1.36 2.50
C ASN A 45 2.55 0.13 2.16
N ASN A 46 3.32 0.97 2.88
CA ASN A 46 3.36 2.40 2.56
C ASN A 46 3.87 2.67 1.14
N ARG A 47 4.88 1.91 0.67
CA ARG A 47 5.38 2.06 -0.71
C ARG A 47 4.36 1.56 -1.73
N VAL A 48 3.74 0.39 -1.47
CA VAL A 48 2.68 -0.16 -2.35
C VAL A 48 1.48 0.81 -2.45
N ILE A 49 1.08 1.41 -1.33
CA ILE A 49 0.00 2.41 -1.27
C ILE A 49 0.41 3.67 -2.04
N ASP A 50 1.63 4.18 -1.85
CA ASP A 50 2.14 5.35 -2.56
C ASP A 50 2.12 5.14 -4.10
N TYR A 51 2.58 3.99 -4.58
CA TYR A 51 2.49 3.67 -6.01
C TYR A 51 1.05 3.50 -6.49
N SER A 52 0.16 2.91 -5.68
CA SER A 52 -1.26 2.80 -6.02
C SER A 52 -1.91 4.18 -6.19
N VAL A 53 -1.60 5.13 -5.31
CA VAL A 53 -2.07 6.52 -5.41
C VAL A 53 -1.49 7.19 -6.66
N LYS A 54 -0.18 7.09 -6.89
CA LYS A 54 0.47 7.67 -8.09
C LYS A 54 -0.10 7.12 -9.40
N LEU A 55 -0.31 5.81 -9.47
CA LEU A 55 -0.92 5.16 -10.64
C LEU A 55 -2.36 5.65 -10.85
N THR A 56 -3.13 5.79 -9.78
CA THR A 56 -4.51 6.31 -9.83
C THR A 56 -4.54 7.76 -10.32
N ASP A 57 -3.68 8.61 -9.79
CA ASP A 57 -3.60 10.02 -10.20
C ASP A 57 -3.14 10.17 -11.66
N ALA A 58 -2.19 9.33 -12.09
CA ALA A 58 -1.71 9.30 -13.47
C ALA A 58 -2.83 8.89 -14.44
N ILE A 59 -3.54 7.78 -14.19
CA ILE A 59 -4.62 7.32 -15.09
C ILE A 59 -5.79 8.32 -15.13
N LEU A 60 -6.20 8.87 -13.99
CA LEU A 60 -7.28 9.86 -13.97
C LEU A 60 -6.88 11.14 -14.70
N SER A 61 -5.64 11.57 -14.56
CA SER A 61 -5.11 12.74 -15.28
C SER A 61 -4.96 12.49 -16.78
N GLN A 62 -4.58 11.27 -17.16
CA GLN A 62 -4.53 10.83 -18.55
C GLN A 62 -5.92 10.87 -19.19
N VAL A 63 -6.92 10.20 -18.58
CA VAL A 63 -8.32 10.17 -19.07
C VAL A 63 -8.90 11.59 -19.16
N ARG A 64 -8.60 12.46 -18.19
CA ARG A 64 -9.05 13.86 -18.22
C ARG A 64 -8.50 14.61 -19.43
N ASN A 65 -7.22 14.42 -19.75
CA ASN A 65 -6.59 15.08 -20.89
C ASN A 65 -7.00 14.48 -22.22
N GLU A 66 -7.20 13.17 -22.29
CA GLU A 66 -7.82 12.49 -23.42
C GLU A 66 -9.18 13.12 -23.78
N ARG A 67 -10.10 13.21 -22.80
CA ARG A 67 -11.42 13.83 -23.02
C ARG A 67 -11.32 15.29 -23.45
N LYS A 68 -10.43 16.06 -22.83
CA LYS A 68 -10.18 17.46 -23.24
C LYS A 68 -9.67 17.55 -24.67
N PHE A 69 -8.77 16.66 -25.09
CA PHE A 69 -8.29 16.59 -26.46
C PHE A 69 -9.40 16.22 -27.44
N ILE A 70 -10.24 15.22 -27.11
CA ILE A 70 -11.36 14.80 -27.98
C ILE A 70 -12.30 15.99 -28.27
N ILE A 71 -12.60 16.80 -27.24
CA ILE A 71 -13.51 17.96 -27.35
C ILE A 71 -12.84 19.17 -28.03
N SER A 72 -11.63 19.54 -27.59
CA SER A 72 -10.97 20.78 -28.04
C SER A 72 -10.09 20.61 -29.27
N LYS A 73 -9.66 19.38 -29.57
CA LYS A 73 -8.64 19.03 -30.56
C LYS A 73 -7.29 19.75 -30.36
N ASP A 74 -7.04 20.31 -29.17
CA ASP A 74 -5.78 20.98 -28.83
C ASP A 74 -4.67 19.96 -28.52
N ARG A 75 -3.58 20.04 -29.29
CA ARG A 75 -2.42 19.16 -29.16
C ARG A 75 -1.72 19.29 -27.80
N ALA A 76 -1.89 20.37 -27.06
CA ALA A 76 -1.36 20.50 -25.71
C ALA A 76 -1.92 19.41 -24.78
N PHE A 77 -3.22 19.10 -24.88
CA PHE A 77 -3.85 18.04 -24.09
C PHE A 77 -3.42 16.64 -24.54
N TYR A 78 -3.19 16.45 -25.85
CA TYR A 78 -2.63 15.20 -26.35
C TYR A 78 -1.21 14.94 -25.83
N ASN A 79 -0.37 15.97 -25.80
CA ASN A 79 0.97 15.86 -25.22
C ASN A 79 0.91 15.55 -23.72
N GLN A 80 0.00 16.18 -22.96
CA GLN A 80 -0.20 15.83 -21.55
C GLN A 80 -0.69 14.41 -21.36
N PHE A 81 -1.61 13.92 -22.21
CA PHE A 81 -2.05 12.53 -22.21
C PHE A 81 -0.86 11.57 -22.36
N LEU A 82 0.05 11.82 -23.32
CA LEU A 82 1.25 11.00 -23.51
C LEU A 82 2.20 11.06 -22.32
N ASN A 83 2.35 12.23 -21.69
CA ASN A 83 3.17 12.36 -20.49
C ASN A 83 2.61 11.52 -19.33
N PHE A 84 1.31 11.61 -19.06
CA PHE A 84 0.69 10.81 -18.00
C PHE A 84 0.71 9.30 -18.32
N LYS A 85 0.63 8.93 -19.60
CA LYS A 85 0.81 7.55 -20.05
C LYS A 85 2.20 7.02 -19.67
N ASN A 86 3.25 7.79 -19.96
CA ASN A 86 4.63 7.43 -19.65
C ASN A 86 4.88 7.40 -18.13
N ASP A 87 4.31 8.36 -17.39
CA ASP A 87 4.39 8.39 -15.93
C ASP A 87 3.74 7.14 -15.31
N PHE A 88 2.56 6.75 -15.79
CA PHE A 88 1.89 5.52 -15.35
C PHE A 88 2.77 4.29 -15.59
N GLU A 89 3.34 4.15 -16.78
CA GLU A 89 4.21 3.02 -17.12
C GLU A 89 5.46 2.95 -16.23
N ARG A 90 6.10 4.10 -15.99
CA ARG A 90 7.25 4.20 -15.09
C ARG A 90 6.89 3.82 -13.65
N PHE A 91 5.80 4.37 -13.10
CA PHE A 91 5.38 4.05 -11.73
C PHE A 91 5.01 2.58 -11.58
N LEU A 92 4.42 1.96 -12.61
CA LEU A 92 4.08 0.55 -12.59
C LEU A 92 5.33 -0.34 -12.61
N GLU A 93 6.33 0.01 -13.41
CA GLU A 93 7.61 -0.68 -13.45
C GLU A 93 8.35 -0.59 -12.11
N GLU A 94 8.42 0.61 -11.55
CA GLU A 94 8.99 0.85 -10.21
C GLU A 94 8.25 0.02 -9.15
N ALA A 95 6.91 0.03 -9.15
CA ALA A 95 6.09 -0.76 -8.22
C ALA A 95 6.34 -2.28 -8.34
N MET A 96 6.47 -2.79 -9.57
CA MET A 96 6.79 -4.21 -9.82
C MET A 96 8.20 -4.57 -9.33
N SER A 97 9.18 -3.66 -9.47
CA SER A 97 10.56 -3.90 -9.05
C SER A 97 10.74 -3.99 -7.53
N ILE A 98 9.96 -3.23 -6.76
CA ILE A 98 10.10 -3.16 -5.29
C ILE A 98 9.24 -4.20 -4.56
N SER A 99 8.33 -4.86 -5.27
CA SER A 99 7.40 -5.81 -4.67
C SER A 99 8.02 -7.20 -4.69
N GLU A 100 8.41 -7.75 -3.54
CA GLU A 100 8.98 -9.10 -3.45
C GLU A 100 7.89 -10.17 -3.25
N ALA A 101 6.79 -9.82 -2.57
CA ALA A 101 5.68 -10.71 -2.28
C ALA A 101 4.91 -11.14 -3.56
N PRO A 102 4.71 -12.45 -3.81
CA PRO A 102 4.01 -12.95 -5.00
C PRO A 102 2.59 -12.39 -5.17
N GLU A 103 1.86 -12.22 -4.08
CA GLU A 103 0.48 -11.70 -4.06
C GLU A 103 0.41 -10.25 -4.56
N VAL A 104 1.36 -9.42 -4.13
CA VAL A 104 1.46 -8.02 -4.53
C VAL A 104 1.89 -7.92 -6.01
N LYS A 105 2.84 -8.76 -6.45
CA LYS A 105 3.22 -8.86 -7.87
C LYS A 105 2.02 -9.23 -8.75
N GLY A 106 1.21 -10.20 -8.33
CA GLY A 106 0.00 -10.61 -9.05
C GLY A 106 -0.99 -9.46 -9.23
N SER A 107 -1.14 -8.61 -8.21
CA SER A 107 -1.97 -7.41 -8.27
C SER A 107 -1.46 -6.39 -9.30
N TRP A 108 -0.14 -6.17 -9.36
CA TRP A 108 0.46 -5.27 -10.37
C TRP A 108 0.33 -5.78 -11.80
N VAL A 109 0.43 -7.09 -12.01
CA VAL A 109 0.18 -7.72 -13.31
C VAL A 109 -1.26 -7.47 -13.75
N ALA A 110 -2.24 -7.67 -12.86
CA ALA A 110 -3.62 -7.36 -13.18
C ALA A 110 -3.82 -5.88 -13.54
N VAL A 111 -3.21 -4.95 -12.79
CA VAL A 111 -3.26 -3.50 -13.10
C VAL A 111 -2.69 -3.21 -14.50
N LYS A 112 -1.59 -3.87 -14.87
CA LYS A 112 -0.99 -3.77 -16.21
C LYS A 112 -1.98 -4.21 -17.29
N ASP A 113 -2.61 -5.37 -17.11
CA ASP A 113 -3.53 -5.93 -18.09
C ASP A 113 -4.77 -5.04 -18.28
N TRP A 114 -5.32 -4.50 -17.18
CA TRP A 114 -6.43 -3.55 -17.23
C TRP A 114 -6.06 -2.25 -17.95
N TYR A 115 -4.86 -1.74 -17.71
CA TYR A 115 -4.36 -0.55 -18.37
C TYR A 115 -4.17 -0.75 -19.87
N GLN A 116 -3.61 -1.90 -20.28
CA GLN A 116 -3.47 -2.26 -21.69
C GLN A 116 -4.84 -2.38 -22.37
N LYS A 117 -5.80 -3.00 -21.71
CA LYS A 117 -7.18 -3.12 -22.22
C LYS A 117 -7.86 -1.76 -22.37
N TYR A 118 -7.65 -0.82 -21.45
CA TYR A 118 -8.15 0.54 -21.59
C TYR A 118 -7.59 1.21 -22.86
N HIS A 119 -6.28 1.10 -23.10
CA HIS A 119 -5.65 1.66 -24.29
C HIS A 119 -6.14 1.02 -25.59
N SER A 120 -6.39 -0.29 -25.61
CA SER A 120 -6.95 -0.94 -26.80
C SER A 120 -8.37 -0.43 -27.10
N LEU A 121 -9.21 -0.30 -26.07
CA LEU A 121 -10.58 0.21 -26.21
C LEU A 121 -10.60 1.67 -26.68
N LEU A 122 -9.70 2.51 -26.16
CA LEU A 122 -9.55 3.89 -26.60
C LEU A 122 -9.13 3.99 -28.07
N GLY A 123 -8.20 3.13 -28.50
CA GLY A 123 -7.80 3.04 -29.90
C GLY A 123 -8.97 2.68 -30.82
N ASP A 124 -9.83 1.76 -30.39
CA ASP A 124 -11.04 1.41 -31.14
C ASP A 124 -12.05 2.57 -31.16
N GLU A 125 -12.28 3.24 -30.03
CA GLU A 125 -13.20 4.40 -29.93
C GLU A 125 -12.78 5.56 -30.84
N LEU A 126 -11.49 5.88 -30.89
CA LEU A 126 -10.96 6.91 -31.80
C LEU A 126 -11.19 6.55 -33.27
N ARG A 127 -11.05 5.27 -33.65
CA ARG A 127 -11.32 4.82 -35.02
C ARG A 127 -12.81 4.94 -35.40
N TYR A 128 -13.72 4.69 -34.46
CA TYR A 128 -15.15 4.89 -34.69
C TYR A 128 -15.50 6.37 -34.86
N LEU A 129 -14.85 7.27 -34.13
CA LEU A 129 -15.03 8.72 -34.28
C LEU A 129 -14.49 9.29 -35.61
N GLU A 130 -13.53 8.62 -36.25
CA GLU A 130 -13.01 9.02 -37.58
C GLU A 130 -13.80 8.43 -38.76
N ALA A 131 -14.56 7.34 -38.53
CA ALA A 131 -15.31 6.64 -39.56
C ALA A 131 -16.80 7.06 -39.69
N GLY A 132 -17.30 7.90 -38.78
CA GLY A 132 -18.65 8.48 -38.80
C GLY A 132 -18.61 9.97 -39.12
#